data_AF-A0A3G2S142-F1
#
_entry.id   AF-A0A3G2S142-F1
#
_cell.length_a   1.000
_cell.length_b   1.000
_cell.length_c   1.000
_cell.angle_alpha   90.00
_cell.angle_beta   90.00
_cell.angle_gamma   90.00
#
_symmetry.space_group_name_H-M   'P 1'
#
loop_
_entity.id
_entity.type
_entity.pdbx_description
1 polymer ?
#
loop_
_entity_poly.entity_id
_entity_poly.type
_entity_poly.pdbx_seq_one_letter_code
_entity_poly.pdbx_strand_id
1 'polypeptide(L)'
;MLYKLKLRQSVKTIPTVGFNVETISYKNIKFNVWDVGGQDKIRPLWRHYYTGTQGLIYVVDSRDRTRMAEAREELHRILSDREMRHCVLLVFANKQDLAGAMSPQELTDQLGLYALQSRPWVLLKACSG
;
A
#
# COMPACT_ATOMS: atom_id res chain seq x y z
N MET A 1 8.49 -6.98 -1.27
CA MET A 1 7.46 -6.72 -2.30
C MET A 1 7.98 -5.82 -3.41
N LEU A 2 8.51 -4.63 -3.09
CA LEU A 2 9.12 -3.69 -4.04
C LEU A 2 10.16 -4.35 -4.98
N TYR A 3 11.15 -5.04 -4.40
CA TYR A 3 12.18 -5.77 -5.16
C TYR A 3 11.63 -6.92 -6.02
N LYS A 4 10.51 -7.53 -5.64
CA LYS A 4 9.86 -8.58 -6.43
C LYS A 4 9.20 -7.99 -7.68
N LEU A 5 8.54 -6.84 -7.53
CA LEU A 5 7.96 -6.09 -8.65
C LEU A 5 9.05 -5.52 -9.59
N LYS A 6 10.20 -5.13 -9.04
CA LYS A 6 11.33 -4.55 -9.79
C LYS A 6 12.24 -5.58 -10.46
N LEU A 7 12.59 -6.67 -9.77
CA LEU A 7 13.67 -7.58 -10.16
C LEU A 7 13.20 -9.01 -10.49
N ARG A 8 11.90 -9.33 -10.33
CA ARG A 8 11.38 -10.70 -10.40
C ARG A 8 12.13 -11.70 -9.51
N GLN A 9 12.78 -11.22 -8.44
CA GLN A 9 13.58 -12.04 -7.52
C GLN A 9 13.14 -11.83 -6.06
N SER A 10 13.20 -12.91 -5.28
CA SER A 10 12.97 -12.92 -3.85
C SER A 10 14.26 -12.49 -3.14
N VAL A 11 14.32 -11.23 -2.71
CA VAL A 11 15.46 -10.67 -1.95
C VAL A 11 15.06 -10.55 -0.48
N LYS A 12 15.89 -11.06 0.43
CA LYS A 12 15.75 -10.83 1.88
C LYS A 12 15.78 -9.32 2.15
N THR A 13 14.66 -8.74 2.58
CA THR A 13 14.58 -7.32 2.91
C THR A 13 15.17 -7.08 4.31
N ILE A 14 16.18 -6.22 4.40
CA ILE A 14 16.66 -5.66 5.67
C ILE A 14 15.65 -4.57 6.10
N PRO A 15 15.28 -4.45 7.39
CA PRO A 15 14.42 -3.36 7.85
C PRO A 15 14.99 -2.01 7.40
N THR A 16 14.22 -1.27 6.61
CA THR A 16 14.64 0.00 6.02
C THR A 16 14.77 1.07 7.10
N VAL A 17 16.00 1.56 7.29
CA VAL A 17 16.26 2.79 8.06
C VAL A 17 16.03 3.97 7.10
N GLY A 18 14.76 4.33 6.88
CA GLY A 18 14.37 5.48 6.05
C GLY A 18 13.12 5.27 5.18
N PHE A 19 12.76 6.30 4.41
CA PHE A 19 11.75 6.24 3.34
C PHE A 19 12.43 5.84 2.02
N ASN A 20 11.83 4.93 1.23
CA ASN A 20 12.27 4.67 -0.14
C ASN A 20 11.12 4.97 -1.11
N VAL A 21 11.33 5.96 -1.98
CA VAL A 21 10.42 6.26 -3.09
C VAL A 21 11.08 5.76 -4.36
N GLU A 22 10.47 4.77 -4.99
CA GLU A 22 10.94 4.30 -6.29
C GLU A 22 9.89 4.53 -7.36
N THR A 23 10.25 5.30 -8.38
CA THR A 23 9.44 5.41 -9.59
C THR A 23 9.75 4.21 -10.51
N ILE A 24 8.82 3.27 -10.61
CA ILE A 24 8.91 2.13 -11.52
C ILE A 24 8.15 2.49 -12.80
N SER A 25 8.77 2.31 -13.96
CA SER A 25 8.07 2.44 -15.25
C SER A 25 7.70 1.05 -15.77
N TYR A 26 6.42 0.80 -16.04
CA TYR A 26 5.93 -0.43 -16.65
C TYR A 26 4.91 -0.10 -17.74
N LYS A 27 5.14 -0.60 -18.97
CA LYS A 27 4.27 -0.37 -20.14
C LYS A 27 3.86 1.11 -20.33
N ASN A 28 4.82 2.02 -20.30
CA ASN A 28 4.64 3.48 -20.41
C ASN A 28 3.86 4.14 -19.26
N ILE A 29 3.62 3.44 -18.16
CA ILE A 29 2.99 3.97 -16.94
C ILE A 29 4.06 4.11 -15.86
N LYS A 30 4.14 5.29 -15.23
CA LYS A 30 5.02 5.55 -14.08
C LYS A 30 4.26 5.27 -12.78
N PHE A 31 4.78 4.34 -11.99
CA PHE A 31 4.29 4.02 -10.65
C PHE A 31 5.24 4.63 -9.64
N ASN A 32 4.76 5.46 -8.74
CA ASN A 32 5.52 5.81 -7.53
C ASN A 32 5.19 4.75 -6.49
N VAL A 33 6.18 3.93 -6.14
CA VAL A 33 6.02 2.88 -5.13
C VAL A 33 6.65 3.33 -3.83
N TRP A 34 5.83 3.23 -2.78
CA TRP A 34 6.13 3.67 -1.43
C TRP A 34 6.50 2.45 -0.59
N ASP A 35 7.76 2.30 -0.21
CA ASP A 35 8.14 1.41 0.88
C ASP A 35 8.38 2.26 2.13
N VAL A 36 7.28 2.55 2.82
CA VAL A 36 7.34 3.29 4.08
C VAL A 36 7.10 2.31 5.21
N GLY A 37 8.14 2.06 6.00
CA GLY A 37 7.97 1.43 7.31
C GLY A 37 7.03 2.30 8.16
N GLY A 38 6.04 1.69 8.80
CA GLY A 38 5.01 2.37 9.60
C GLY A 38 5.50 3.00 10.90
N GLN A 39 6.73 3.52 10.98
CA GLN A 39 7.18 4.31 12.13
C GLN A 39 6.49 5.67 12.09
N ASP A 40 5.72 5.99 13.13
CA ASP A 40 4.85 7.17 13.22
C ASP A 40 5.56 8.50 12.91
N LYS A 41 6.86 8.58 13.20
CA LYS A 41 7.67 9.78 13.05
C LYS A 41 7.83 10.24 11.59
N ILE A 42 7.70 9.35 10.60
CA ILE A 42 7.96 9.70 9.18
C ILE A 42 6.69 9.89 8.34
N ARG A 43 5.50 9.62 8.90
CA ARG A 43 4.21 9.79 8.19
C ARG A 43 3.97 11.21 7.67
N PRO A 44 4.38 12.30 8.36
CA PRO A 44 4.19 13.65 7.83
C PRO A 44 4.87 13.89 6.48
N LEU A 45 5.94 13.17 6.17
CA LEU A 45 6.72 13.35 4.93
C LEU A 45 5.98 12.83 3.69
N TRP A 46 4.95 11.99 3.85
CA TRP A 46 4.23 11.39 2.72
C TRP A 46 3.59 12.45 1.80
N ARG A 47 3.14 13.57 2.39
CA ARG A 47 2.48 14.66 1.67
C ARG A 47 3.34 15.31 0.59
N HIS A 48 4.67 15.26 0.73
CA HIS A 48 5.60 15.82 -0.26
C HIS A 48 5.55 15.11 -1.61
N TYR A 49 4.85 13.99 -1.69
CA TYR A 49 4.82 13.16 -2.88
C TYR A 49 3.43 12.93 -3.47
N TYR A 50 2.40 13.57 -2.92
CA TYR A 50 1.05 13.40 -3.44
C TYR A 50 0.86 14.06 -4.81
N THR A 51 1.50 15.22 -5.00
CA THR A 51 1.38 15.98 -6.25
C THR A 51 1.85 15.17 -7.46
N GLY A 52 0.95 15.02 -8.43
CA GLY A 52 1.20 14.26 -9.66
C GLY A 52 1.13 12.74 -9.51
N THR A 53 0.76 12.21 -8.34
CA THR A 53 0.61 10.75 -8.15
C THR A 53 -0.66 10.25 -8.85
N GLN A 54 -0.47 9.34 -9.81
CA GLN A 54 -1.57 8.75 -10.59
C GLN A 54 -2.15 7.48 -9.94
N GLY A 55 -1.36 6.79 -9.12
CA GLY A 55 -1.76 5.55 -8.46
C GLY A 55 -1.05 5.33 -7.14
N LEU A 56 -1.75 4.76 -6.17
CA LEU A 56 -1.27 4.41 -4.84
C LEU A 56 -1.29 2.89 -4.71
N ILE A 57 -0.14 2.32 -4.37
CA ILE A 57 -0.04 0.92 -3.95
C ILE A 57 0.04 0.90 -2.42
N TYR A 58 -1.00 0.39 -1.79
CA TYR A 58 -1.11 0.30 -0.33
C TYR A 58 -0.94 -1.16 0.10
N VAL A 59 0.15 -1.47 0.81
CA VAL A 59 0.47 -2.85 1.20
C VAL A 59 0.10 -3.07 2.66
N VAL A 60 -0.71 -4.08 2.94
CA VAL A 60 -1.12 -4.45 4.30
C VAL A 60 -0.61 -5.84 4.66
N ASP A 61 -0.19 -6.03 5.90
CA ASP A 61 0.07 -7.35 6.46
C ASP A 61 -1.26 -8.01 6.81
N SER A 62 -1.66 -9.01 6.04
CA SER A 62 -2.96 -9.66 6.21
C SER A 62 -3.09 -10.44 7.52
N ARG A 63 -1.98 -10.77 8.21
CA ARG A 63 -2.07 -11.42 9.53
C ARG A 63 -2.22 -10.43 10.68
N ASP A 64 -1.82 -9.18 10.46
CA ASP A 64 -1.72 -8.20 11.53
C ASP A 64 -3.07 -7.50 11.76
N ARG A 65 -3.95 -8.22 12.47
CA ARG A 65 -5.31 -7.77 12.77
C ARG A 65 -5.33 -6.58 13.72
N THR A 66 -4.34 -6.47 14.62
CA THR A 66 -4.32 -5.41 15.66
C THR A 66 -3.99 -4.04 15.06
N ARG A 67 -3.22 -3.98 13.97
CA ARG A 67 -2.88 -2.72 13.28
C ARG A 67 -3.81 -2.34 12.14
N MET A 68 -4.91 -3.06 11.93
CA MET A 68 -5.77 -2.80 10.78
C MET A 68 -6.58 -1.49 10.90
N ALA A 69 -6.97 -1.12 12.12
CA ALA A 69 -7.62 0.16 12.38
C ALA A 69 -6.71 1.34 12.01
N GLU A 70 -5.44 1.26 12.43
CA GLU A 70 -4.42 2.24 12.07
C GLU A 70 -4.18 2.29 10.55
N ALA A 71 -4.06 1.12 9.89
CA ALA A 71 -3.90 1.06 8.44
C ALA A 71 -5.08 1.71 7.70
N ARG A 72 -6.31 1.50 8.17
CA ARG A 72 -7.49 2.19 7.64
C ARG A 72 -7.37 3.70 7.82
N GLU A 73 -7.09 4.19 9.01
CA GLU A 73 -6.99 5.63 9.27
C GLU A 73 -5.96 6.30 8.36
N GLU A 74 -4.78 5.69 8.20
CA GLU A 74 -3.73 6.21 7.33
C GLU A 74 -4.14 6.18 5.85
N LEU A 75 -4.73 5.09 5.38
CA LEU A 75 -5.21 4.98 4.00
C LEU A 75 -6.21 6.11 3.68
N HIS A 76 -7.22 6.29 4.53
CA HIS A 76 -8.24 7.32 4.32
C HIS A 76 -7.67 8.73 4.47
N ARG A 77 -6.68 8.94 5.35
CA ARG A 77 -5.97 10.22 5.47
C ARG A 77 -5.14 10.57 4.22
N ILE A 78 -4.50 9.59 3.59
CA ILE A 78 -3.80 9.80 2.31
C ILE A 78 -4.81 10.17 1.23
N LEU A 79 -5.89 9.39 1.12
CA LEU A 79 -6.87 9.52 0.03
C LEU A 79 -7.79 10.73 0.15
N SER A 80 -7.90 11.35 1.34
CA SER A 80 -8.66 12.58 1.56
C SER A 80 -7.88 13.84 1.15
N ASP A 81 -6.57 13.74 0.92
CA ASP A 81 -5.79 14.85 0.41
C ASP A 81 -6.21 15.21 -1.03
N ARG A 82 -6.33 16.51 -1.30
CA ARG A 82 -6.77 17.04 -2.59
C ARG A 82 -5.86 16.59 -3.74
N GLU A 83 -4.55 16.47 -3.48
CA GLU A 83 -3.57 16.07 -4.49
C GLU A 83 -3.75 14.60 -4.88
N MET A 84 -4.33 13.80 -3.99
CA MET A 84 -4.62 12.37 -4.20
C MET A 84 -6.00 12.15 -4.80
N ARG A 85 -6.82 13.17 -5.09
CA ARG A 85 -8.23 13.02 -5.51
C ARG A 85 -8.44 12.09 -6.71
N HIS A 86 -7.55 12.13 -7.69
CA HIS A 86 -7.67 11.36 -8.94
C HIS A 86 -6.83 10.07 -8.96
N CYS A 87 -6.12 9.78 -7.88
CA CYS A 87 -5.26 8.62 -7.75
C CYS A 87 -6.04 7.29 -7.74
N VAL A 88 -5.66 6.29 -8.54
CA VAL A 88 -6.24 4.94 -8.42
C VAL A 88 -5.61 4.18 -7.26
N LEU A 89 -6.37 3.31 -6.59
CA LEU A 89 -5.86 2.54 -5.44
C LEU A 89 -5.64 1.06 -5.80
N LEU A 90 -4.47 0.54 -5.49
CA LEU A 90 -4.19 -0.90 -5.45
C LEU A 90 -3.84 -1.29 -4.02
N VAL A 91 -4.60 -2.20 -3.42
CA VAL A 91 -4.28 -2.77 -2.11
C VAL A 91 -3.62 -4.14 -2.30
N PHE A 92 -2.41 -4.32 -1.76
CA PHE A 92 -1.80 -5.65 -1.63
C PHE A 92 -2.08 -6.23 -0.25
N ALA A 93 -2.89 -7.28 -0.22
CA ALA A 93 -3.05 -8.16 0.92
C ALA A 93 -1.82 -9.08 1.01
N ASN A 94 -0.76 -8.62 1.68
CA ASN A 94 0.49 -9.36 1.81
C ASN A 94 0.37 -10.46 2.88
N LYS A 95 1.23 -11.48 2.80
CA LYS A 95 1.30 -12.61 3.74
C LYS A 95 0.07 -13.52 3.74
N GLN A 96 -0.61 -13.64 2.59
CA GLN A 96 -1.75 -14.54 2.41
C GLN A 96 -1.36 -16.03 2.48
N ASP A 97 -0.07 -16.34 2.39
CA ASP A 97 0.50 -17.68 2.57
C ASP A 97 0.48 -18.18 4.03
N LEU A 98 0.30 -17.29 4.99
CA LEU A 98 0.43 -17.61 6.41
C LEU A 98 -0.92 -17.90 7.07
N ALA A 99 -0.93 -18.87 7.98
CA ALA A 99 -2.13 -19.21 8.75
C ALA A 99 -2.65 -18.01 9.57
N GLY A 100 -3.97 -17.81 9.56
CA GLY A 100 -4.63 -16.70 10.24
C GLY A 100 -4.63 -15.37 9.47
N ALA A 101 -4.13 -15.35 8.23
CA ALA A 101 -4.28 -14.21 7.34
C ALA A 101 -5.77 -13.90 7.10
N MET A 102 -6.12 -12.62 7.18
CA MET A 102 -7.45 -12.10 6.85
C MET A 102 -7.79 -12.40 5.39
N SER A 103 -9.04 -12.77 5.14
CA SER A 103 -9.53 -12.94 3.77
C SER A 103 -9.57 -11.59 3.04
N PRO A 104 -9.60 -11.57 1.68
CA PRO A 104 -9.81 -10.32 0.94
C PRO A 104 -11.07 -9.58 1.33
N GLN A 105 -12.16 -10.31 1.60
CA GLN A 105 -13.43 -9.72 2.02
C GLN A 105 -13.25 -9.01 3.36
N GLU A 106 -12.66 -9.71 4.33
CA GLU A 106 -12.39 -9.15 5.65
C GLU A 106 -11.48 -7.92 5.60
N LEU A 107 -10.43 -7.94 4.78
CA LEU A 107 -9.58 -6.77 4.56
C LEU A 107 -10.33 -5.61 3.92
N THR A 108 -11.22 -5.90 2.96
CA THR A 108 -12.05 -4.89 2.29
C THR A 108 -12.95 -4.18 3.30
N ASP A 109 -13.56 -4.95 4.20
CA ASP A 109 -14.42 -4.45 5.27
C ASP A 109 -13.60 -3.64 6.29
N GLN A 110 -12.50 -4.21 6.78
CA GLN A 110 -11.65 -3.59 7.80
C GLN A 110 -10.98 -2.30 7.32
N LEU A 111 -10.57 -2.22 6.04
CA LEU A 111 -10.03 -1.00 5.43
C LEU A 111 -11.13 -0.02 4.98
N GLY A 112 -12.40 -0.41 5.03
CA GLY A 112 -13.52 0.43 4.61
C GLY A 112 -13.48 0.79 3.12
N LEU A 113 -13.05 -0.13 2.25
CA LEU A 113 -12.88 0.17 0.82
C LEU A 113 -14.22 0.42 0.10
N TYR A 114 -15.32 -0.16 0.59
CA TYR A 114 -16.66 0.10 0.05
C TYR A 114 -17.10 1.57 0.16
N ALA A 115 -16.51 2.35 1.08
CA ALA A 115 -16.77 3.79 1.19
C ALA A 115 -16.12 4.60 0.06
N LEU A 116 -15.15 4.03 -0.66
CA LEU A 116 -14.40 4.70 -1.72
C LEU A 116 -15.12 4.63 -3.09
N GLN A 117 -16.45 4.80 -3.12
CA GLN A 117 -17.27 4.59 -4.32
C GLN A 117 -16.87 5.47 -5.52
N SER A 118 -16.34 6.66 -5.26
CA SER A 118 -15.90 7.61 -6.30
C SER A 118 -14.48 7.36 -6.80
N ARG A 119 -13.79 6.32 -6.31
CA ARG A 119 -12.39 6.04 -6.61
C ARG A 119 -12.22 4.59 -7.07
N PRO A 120 -11.63 4.33 -8.24
CA PRO A 120 -11.30 2.98 -8.65
C PRO A 120 -10.30 2.35 -7.67
N TRP A 121 -10.61 1.16 -7.18
CA TRP A 121 -9.71 0.38 -6.34
C TRP A 121 -9.75 -1.10 -6.68
N VAL A 122 -8.64 -1.79 -6.44
CA VAL A 122 -8.51 -3.25 -6.57
C VAL A 122 -7.73 -3.78 -5.37
N LEU A 123 -8.12 -4.94 -4.85
CA LEU A 123 -7.36 -5.68 -3.85
C LEU A 123 -6.77 -6.95 -4.48
N LEU A 124 -5.46 -7.11 -4.37
CA LEU A 124 -4.72 -8.29 -4.83
C LEU A 124 -4.12 -9.04 -3.65
N LYS A 125 -4.25 -10.38 -3.68
CA LYS A 125 -3.53 -11.26 -2.76
C LYS A 125 -2.06 -11.30 -3.14
N ALA A 126 -1.18 -11.26 -2.14
CA ALA A 126 0.24 -11.46 -2.34
C ALA A 126 0.83 -12.39 -1.27
N CYS A 127 1.71 -13.28 -1.72
CA CYS A 127 2.45 -14.20 -0.86
C CYS A 127 3.87 -13.68 -0.60
N SER A 128 4.35 -13.96 0.61
CA SER A 128 5.64 -13.47 1.11
C SER A 128 6.83 -14.20 0.47
N GLY A 129 6.66 -15.48 0.12
CA GLY A 129 7.70 -16.38 -0.39
C GLY A 129 8.13 -16.09 -1.82
#